data_AF-A0A4Y3RXL3-F1
#
_entry.id   AF-A0A4Y3RXL3-F1
#
_cell.length_a   1.000
_cell.length_b   1.000
_cell.length_c   1.000
_cell.angle_alpha   90.00
_cell.angle_beta   90.00
_cell.angle_gamma   90.00
#
_symmetry.space_group_name_H-M   'P 1'
#
loop_
_entity.id
_entity.type
_entity.pdbx_description
1 polymer ?
#
loop_
_entity_poly.entity_id
_entity_poly.type
_entity_poly.pdbx_seq_one_letter_code
_entity_poly.pdbx_strand_id
1 'polypeptide(L)' 'MHTPHGPGAFVAHTGTDVYGPGKVIGVDGAHRRVRFTRFVATILADDLRPASPAETREIQAWLRAKQRRYGGDW' A
#
# COMPACT_ATOMS: atom_id res chain seq x y z
N MET A 1 -1.08 13.33 -17.17
CA MET A 1 -1.85 13.60 -15.92
C MET A 1 -1.09 12.94 -14.78
N HIS A 2 -0.77 13.67 -13.71
CA HIS A 2 -0.16 13.08 -12.52
C HIS A 2 -1.23 12.21 -11.85
N THR A 3 -1.00 10.91 -11.72
CA THR A 3 -1.90 10.00 -11.00
C THR A 3 -1.41 9.92 -9.56
N PRO A 4 -2.11 10.50 -8.57
CA PRO A 4 -1.72 10.39 -7.17
C PRO A 4 -1.55 8.92 -6.78
N HIS A 5 -0.48 8.60 -6.05
CA HIS A 5 -0.24 7.24 -5.54
C HIS A 5 -0.29 6.16 -6.63
N GLY A 6 0.57 6.28 -7.66
CA GLY A 6 0.69 5.27 -8.71
C GLY A 6 1.20 3.90 -8.22
N PRO A 7 1.21 2.87 -9.09
CA PRO A 7 1.71 1.54 -8.73
C PRO A 7 3.12 1.59 -8.15
N GLY A 8 3.34 0.85 -7.06
CA GLY A 8 4.60 0.85 -6.32
C GLY A 8 4.69 1.90 -5.21
N ALA A 9 3.80 2.89 -5.18
CA ALA A 9 3.77 3.88 -4.10
C ALA A 9 3.46 3.22 -2.75
N PHE A 10 4.09 3.73 -1.69
CA PHE A 10 3.77 3.37 -0.31
C PHE A 10 2.84 4.41 0.28
N VAL A 11 1.73 3.95 0.83
CA VAL A 11 0.61 4.79 1.27
C VAL A 11 0.09 4.36 2.62
N ALA A 12 -0.62 5.25 3.29
CA ALA A 12 -1.45 4.96 4.45
C ALA A 12 -2.80 5.69 4.30
N HIS A 13 -3.82 5.22 4.99
CA HIS A 13 -5.13 5.87 4.96
C HIS A 13 -5.11 7.18 5.76
N THR A 14 -5.83 8.19 5.31
CA THR A 14 -5.88 9.52 5.94
C THR A 14 -6.79 9.55 7.16
N GLY A 15 -7.97 8.91 7.07
CA GLY A 15 -8.99 8.89 8.12
C GLY A 15 -8.92 7.75 9.14
N THR A 16 -7.99 6.79 9.02
CA THR A 16 -7.86 5.68 9.98
C THR A 16 -6.47 5.04 9.91
N ASP A 17 -6.01 4.48 11.03
CA ASP A 17 -4.78 3.70 11.16
C ASP A 17 -5.03 2.18 11.12
N VAL A 18 -6.29 1.74 11.15
CA VAL A 18 -6.69 0.32 11.22
C VAL A 18 -6.08 -0.51 10.09
N TYR A 19 -5.90 0.09 8.92
CA TYR A 19 -5.33 -0.58 7.77
C TYR A 19 -3.79 -0.70 7.82
N GLY A 20 -3.13 0.16 8.58
CA GLY A 20 -1.68 0.35 8.56
C GLY A 20 -1.17 0.84 7.19
N PRO A 21 0.15 0.88 6.98
CA PRO A 21 0.73 1.22 5.69
C PRO A 21 0.62 0.08 4.68
N GLY A 22 0.59 0.44 3.40
CA GLY A 22 0.46 -0.49 2.28
C GLY A 22 1.22 -0.06 1.04
N LYS A 23 1.26 -0.95 0.06
CA LYS A 23 1.84 -0.71 -1.27
C LYS A 23 0.74 -0.72 -2.33
N VAL A 24 0.69 0.31 -3.18
CA VAL A 24 -0.21 0.32 -4.33
C VAL A 24 0.24 -0.75 -5.33
N ILE A 25 -0.66 -1.66 -5.68
CA ILE A 25 -0.44 -2.74 -6.64
C ILE A 25 -1.24 -2.57 -7.94
N GLY A 26 -2.17 -1.62 -7.98
CA GLY A 26 -2.94 -1.31 -9.17
C GLY A 26 -3.67 0.03 -9.06
N VAL A 27 -4.03 0.59 -10.20
CA VAL A 27 -4.81 1.83 -10.31
C VAL A 27 -6.01 1.55 -11.23
N ASP A 28 -7.18 1.98 -10.80
CA ASP A 28 -8.42 1.92 -11.55
C ASP A 28 -9.19 3.24 -11.39
N GLY A 29 -9.01 4.14 -12.36
CA GLY A 29 -9.56 5.50 -12.32
C GLY A 29 -9.17 6.25 -11.03
N ALA A 30 -10.16 6.57 -10.21
CA ALA A 30 -9.99 7.24 -8.92
C ALA A 30 -9.56 6.29 -7.78
N HIS A 31 -9.51 4.99 -8.00
CA HIS A 31 -9.22 3.99 -6.98
C HIS A 31 -7.81 3.41 -7.08
N ARG A 32 -7.24 3.08 -5.93
CA ARG A 32 -5.95 2.41 -5.76
C ARG A 32 -6.22 1.06 -5.14
N ARG A 33 -5.76 0.00 -5.79
CA ARG A 33 -5.71 -1.32 -5.18
C ARG A 33 -4.44 -1.39 -4.35
N VAL A 34 -4.59 -1.49 -3.04
CA VAL A 34 -3.48 -1.40 -2.07
C VAL A 34 -3.32 -2.73 -1.33
N ARG A 35 -2.09 -3.24 -1.28
CA ARG A 35 -1.71 -4.38 -0.43
C ARG A 35 -1.30 -3.87 0.94
N PHE A 36 -2.14 -4.13 1.93
CA PHE A 36 -1.81 -3.98 3.35
C PHE A 36 -1.25 -5.30 3.90
N THR A 37 -0.77 -5.27 5.14
CA THR A 37 -0.16 -6.43 5.80
C THR A 37 -1.16 -7.59 6.01
N ARG A 38 -2.45 -7.30 6.16
CA ARG A 38 -3.48 -8.32 6.44
C ARG A 38 -4.46 -8.58 5.30
N PHE A 39 -4.69 -7.62 4.42
CA PHE A 39 -5.68 -7.73 3.34
C PHE A 39 -5.27 -6.88 2.13
N VAL A 40 -6.05 -6.97 1.07
CA VAL A 40 -6.00 -6.10 -0.10
C VAL A 40 -7.30 -5.31 -0.14
N ALA A 41 -7.23 -4.00 -0.35
CA ALA A 41 -8.42 -3.16 -0.45
C ALA A 41 -8.31 -2.21 -1.64
N THR A 42 -9.47 -1.80 -2.14
CA THR A 42 -9.62 -0.77 -3.16
C THR A 42 -10.07 0.52 -2.47
N ILE A 43 -9.26 1.57 -2.56
CA ILE A 43 -9.44 2.82 -1.78
C ILE A 43 -9.37 4.01 -2.74
N LEU A 44 -10.16 5.06 -2.51
CA LEU A 44 -10.04 6.31 -3.26
C LEU A 44 -8.65 6.94 -3.07
N ALA A 45 -8.13 7.60 -4.10
CA ALA A 45 -6.86 8.33 -3.98
C ALA A 45 -6.84 9.31 -2.82
N ASP A 46 -7.96 10.01 -2.67
CA ASP A 46 -8.07 11.17 -1.80
C ASP A 46 -8.14 10.74 -0.31
N ASP A 47 -8.46 9.47 -0.06
CA ASP A 47 -8.42 8.84 1.26
C ASP A 47 -7.02 8.29 1.60
N LEU A 48 -6.04 8.46 0.70
CA LEU A 48 -4.66 8.02 0.90
C LEU A 48 -3.72 9.21 1.06
N ARG A 49 -2.70 9.00 1.89
CA ARG A 49 -1.53 9.86 1.98
C ARG A 49 -0.27 9.06 1.67
N PRO A 50 0.84 9.72 1.30
CA PRO A 50 2.14 9.06 1.31
C PRO A 50 2.42 8.44 2.68
N ALA A 51 2.94 7.22 2.68
CA ALA A 51 3.48 6.63 3.89
C ALA A 51 4.71 7.44 4.33
N SER A 52 4.84 7.64 5.64
CA SER A 52 6.05 8.19 6.24
C SER A 52 7.26 7.29 5.97
N PRO A 53 8.50 7.78 6.18
CA PRO A 53 9.69 6.95 6.04
C PRO A 53 9.70 5.73 6.97
N ALA A 54 9.14 5.85 8.18
CA ALA A 54 9.07 4.74 9.14
C ALA A 54 8.08 3.67 8.66
N GLU A 55 6.86 4.08 8.29
CA GLU A 55 5.83 3.21 7.70
C GLU A 55 6.33 2.51 6.43
N THR A 56 7.06 3.22 5.58
CA THR A 56 7.67 2.66 4.37
C THR A 56 8.66 1.55 4.69
N ARG A 57 9.51 1.73 5.71
CA ARG A 57 10.46 0.69 6.13
C ARG A 57 9.74 -0.53 6.69
N GLU A 58 8.68 -0.33 7.46
CA GLU A 58 7.85 -1.40 8.01
C GLU A 58 7.25 -2.26 6.90
N ILE A 59 6.53 -1.66 5.96
CA ILE A 59 5.88 -2.40 4.88
C ILE A 59 6.90 -3.09 3.98
N GLN A 60 8.05 -2.46 3.69
CA GLN A 60 9.13 -3.10 2.93
C GLN A 60 9.74 -4.29 3.67
N ALA A 61 9.96 -4.18 4.98
CA ALA A 61 10.47 -5.29 5.79
C ALA A 61 9.50 -6.47 5.77
N TRP A 62 8.20 -6.18 5.90
CA TRP A 62 7.15 -7.19 5.80
C TRP A 62 7.11 -7.84 4.40
N LEU A 63 7.15 -7.05 3.31
CA LEU A 63 7.18 -7.58 1.93
C LEU A 63 8.37 -8.50 1.70
N ARG A 64 9.57 -8.12 2.17
CA ARG A 64 10.77 -8.97 2.10
C ARG A 64 10.59 -10.27 2.90
N ALA A 65 9.97 -10.21 4.08
CA ALA A 65 9.69 -11.39 4.89
C ALA A 65 8.71 -12.35 4.18
N LYS A 66 7.67 -11.81 3.55
CA LYS A 66 6.71 -12.61 2.77
C LYS A 66 7.34 -13.23 1.53
N GLN A 67 8.12 -12.47 0.78
CA GLN A 67 8.87 -12.98 -0.38
C GLN A 67 9.78 -14.14 0.01
N ARG A 68 10.54 -14.02 1.11
CA ARG A 68 11.41 -15.11 1.60
C ARG A 68 10.63 -16.34 2.03
N ARG A 69 9.43 -16.17 2.59
CA ARG A 69 8.64 -17.28 3.12
C ARG A 69 7.83 -18.00 2.04
N TYR A 70 7.34 -17.28 1.04
CA TYR A 70 6.34 -17.78 0.10
C TYR A 70 6.73 -17.65 -1.38
N GLY A 71 7.92 -17.14 -1.71
CA GLY A 71 8.42 -17.09 -3.09
C GLY A 71 7.72 -16.09 -4.03
N GLY A 72 6.64 -15.44 -3.59
CA GLY A 72 5.88 -14.46 -4.38
C GLY A 72 4.39 -14.78 -4.51
N ASP A 73 3.96 -15.99 -4.15
CA ASP A 73 2.57 -16.46 -4.26
C ASP A 73 1.79 -16.26 -2.94
N TRP A 74 1.48 -15.02 -2.55
CA TRP A 74 0.81 -14.67 -1.27
C TRP A 74 -0.01 -13.37 -1.27
#